data_AF-A0A2G9MWP3-F1
#
_entry.id   AF-A0A2G9MWP3-F1
#
_cell.length_a   1.000
_cell.length_b   1.000
_cell.length_c   1.000
_cell.angle_alpha   90.00
_cell.angle_beta   90.00
_cell.angle_gamma   90.00
#
_symmetry.space_group_name_H-M   'P 1'
#
loop_
_entity.id
_entity.type
_entity.pdbx_description
1 polymer ?
#
loop_
_entity_poly.entity_id
_entity_poly.type
_entity_poly.pdbx_seq_one_letter_code
_entity_poly.pdbx_strand_id
1 'polypeptide(L)'
;HICSTRIPYKTVGKENVADRQEIERELRLGLQFLSRKLAAYMSKRGQAEMAKKRANLYAKYLPLISQFCTELSGKTKEPNYKKLLEEEITIDDK
;
A
#
# COMPACT_ATOMS: atom_id res chain seq x y z
N HIS A 1 0.58 8.81 25.43
CA HIS A 1 0.77 9.76 26.55
C HIS A 1 -0.60 10.09 27.12
N ILE A 2 -0.76 10.06 28.44
CA ILE A 2 -2.02 10.37 29.14
C ILE A 2 -1.69 11.47 30.15
N CYS A 3 -2.47 12.55 30.16
CA CYS A 3 -2.27 13.70 31.04
C CYS A 3 -3.59 14.04 31.72
N SER A 4 -3.57 14.25 33.04
CA SER A 4 -4.71 14.76 33.80
C SER A 4 -4.23 15.35 35.12
N THR A 5 -5.02 16.23 35.73
CA THR A 5 -4.77 16.76 37.08
C THR A 5 -4.77 15.66 38.14
N ARG A 6 -5.53 14.58 37.89
CA ARG A 6 -5.57 13.39 38.74
C ARG A 6 -5.68 12.13 37.89
N ILE A 7 -4.56 11.41 37.75
CA ILE A 7 -4.51 10.15 37.02
C ILE A 7 -4.89 9.01 37.97
N PRO A 8 -5.89 8.17 37.62
CA PRO A 8 -6.28 7.04 38.45
C PRO A 8 -5.29 5.89 38.25
N TYR A 9 -4.43 5.64 39.24
CA TYR A 9 -3.50 4.51 39.23
C TYR A 9 -4.08 3.29 39.94
N LYS A 10 -3.66 2.09 39.51
CA LYS A 10 -4.11 0.81 40.08
C LYS A 10 -3.37 0.43 41.37
N THR A 11 -2.11 0.84 41.48
CA THR A 11 -1.24 0.60 42.64
C THR A 11 -0.68 1.93 43.17
N VAL A 12 -0.25 1.93 44.44
CA VAL A 12 0.42 3.08 45.07
C VAL A 12 1.74 3.46 44.38
N GLY A 13 2.41 2.49 43.75
CA GLY A 13 3.63 2.72 42.97
C GLY A 13 3.43 3.50 41.67
N LYS A 14 2.17 3.73 41.26
CA LYS A 14 1.82 4.51 40.04
C LYS A 14 2.39 3.96 38.73
N GLU A 15 2.65 2.67 38.67
CA GLU A 15 3.18 2.00 37.47
C GLU A 15 2.07 1.73 36.45
N ASN A 16 0.88 1.38 36.94
CA ASN A 16 -0.25 0.96 36.12
C ASN A 16 -1.44 1.92 36.27
N VAL A 17 -2.08 2.25 35.14
CA VAL A 17 -3.34 3.01 35.12
C VAL A 17 -4.50 2.09 35.47
N ALA A 18 -5.48 2.60 36.21
CA ALA A 18 -6.67 1.83 36.58
C ALA A 18 -7.64 1.66 35.41
N ASP A 19 -8.38 0.55 35.42
CA ASP A 19 -9.32 0.15 34.36
C ASP A 19 -10.62 0.98 34.44
N ARG A 20 -10.57 2.21 33.94
CA ARG A 20 -11.73 3.10 33.81
C ARG A 20 -12.25 3.05 32.38
N GLN A 21 -13.55 2.78 32.23
CA GLN A 21 -14.20 2.62 30.92
C GLN A 21 -14.01 3.85 30.00
N GLU A 22 -14.04 5.06 30.56
CA GLU A 22 -13.80 6.31 29.83
C GLU A 22 -12.40 6.36 29.20
N ILE A 23 -11.37 6.03 29.99
CA ILE A 23 -9.97 6.02 29.56
C ILE A 23 -9.75 4.92 28.53
N GLU A 24 -10.29 3.73 28.79
CA GLU A 24 -10.16 2.60 27.87
C GLU A 24 -10.80 2.89 26.51
N ARG A 25 -12.00 3.50 26.51
CA ARG A 25 -12.70 3.90 25.29
C ARG A 25 -11.87 4.90 24.47
N GLU A 26 -11.37 5.96 25.10
CA GLU A 26 -10.56 6.98 24.39
C GLU A 26 -9.23 6.41 23.89
N LEU A 27 -8.56 5.58 24.68
CA LEU A 27 -7.32 4.91 24.27
C LEU A 27 -7.56 4.02 23.04
N ARG A 28 -8.65 3.24 23.07
CA ARG A 28 -9.05 2.37 21.97
C ARG A 28 -9.34 3.18 20.70
N LEU A 29 -10.09 4.28 20.81
CA LEU A 29 -10.40 5.15 19.68
C LEU A 29 -9.14 5.81 19.11
N GLY A 30 -8.25 6.31 19.98
CA GLY A 30 -6.97 6.88 19.58
C GLY A 30 -6.09 5.89 18.83
N LEU A 31 -5.98 4.66 19.35
CA LEU A 31 -5.23 3.59 18.69
C LEU A 31 -5.84 3.24 17.32
N GLN A 32 -7.16 3.05 17.25
CA GLN A 32 -7.84 2.75 15.99
C GLN A 32 -7.67 3.86 14.95
N PHE A 33 -7.69 5.12 15.38
CA PHE A 33 -7.44 6.25 14.49
C PHE A 33 -6.05 6.22 13.87
N LEU A 34 -5.01 5.95 14.68
CA LEU A 34 -3.64 5.80 14.20
C LEU A 34 -3.51 4.56 13.30
N SER A 35 -4.10 3.44 13.67
CA SER A 35 -4.08 2.21 12.87
C SER A 35 -4.72 2.39 11.50
N ARG A 36 -5.83 3.13 11.39
CA ARG A 36 -6.45 3.44 10.09
C ARG A 36 -5.54 4.28 9.19
N LYS A 37 -4.85 5.29 9.75
CA LYS A 37 -3.89 6.11 9.01
C LYS A 37 -2.71 5.27 8.50
N LEU A 38 -2.19 4.40 9.37
CA LEU A 38 -1.11 3.49 9.02
C LEU A 38 -1.53 2.50 7.92
N ALA A 39 -2.72 1.91 8.06
CA ALA A 39 -3.26 0.98 7.08
C ALA A 39 -3.44 1.63 5.69
N ALA A 40 -3.97 2.85 5.63
CA ALA A 40 -4.10 3.59 4.38
C ALA A 40 -2.73 3.84 3.71
N TYR A 41 -1.72 4.24 4.49
CA TYR A 41 -0.36 4.44 3.99
C TYR A 41 0.25 3.14 3.44
N MET A 42 0.12 2.03 4.19
CA MET A 42 0.63 0.73 3.77
C MET A 42 -0.08 0.22 2.52
N SER A 43 -1.40 0.42 2.42
CA SER A 43 -2.18 0.05 1.23
C SER A 43 -1.71 0.79 -0.01
N LYS A 44 -1.49 2.12 0.08
CA LYS A 44 -0.96 2.92 -1.03
C LYS A 44 0.42 2.42 -1.48
N ARG A 45 1.31 2.11 -0.52
CA ARG A 45 2.63 1.52 -0.84
C ARG A 45 2.51 0.15 -1.51
N GLY A 46 1.62 -0.70 -1.02
CA GLY A 46 1.37 -2.02 -1.60
C GLY A 46 0.84 -1.95 -3.04
N GLN A 47 -0.05 -1.00 -3.34
CA GLN A 47 -0.54 -0.76 -4.69
C GLN A 47 0.58 -0.33 -5.64
N ALA A 48 1.43 0.61 -5.22
CA ALA A 48 2.58 1.04 -6.02
C ALA A 48 3.56 -0.12 -6.28
N GLU A 49 3.83 -0.96 -5.27
CA GLU A 49 4.68 -2.14 -5.46
C GLU A 49 4.05 -3.17 -6.41
N MET A 50 2.74 -3.39 -6.31
CA MET A 50 2.01 -4.27 -7.21
C MET A 50 2.02 -3.76 -8.66
N ALA A 51 1.85 -2.46 -8.86
CA ALA A 51 1.95 -1.83 -10.18
C ALA A 51 3.34 -2.04 -10.79
N LYS A 52 4.40 -1.80 -10.01
CA LYS A 52 5.80 -2.08 -10.42
C LYS A 52 6.03 -3.55 -10.77
N LYS A 53 5.48 -4.48 -9.98
CA LYS A 53 5.57 -5.92 -10.27
C LYS A 53 4.86 -6.28 -11.57
N ARG A 54 3.68 -5.69 -11.83
CA ARG A 54 2.93 -5.90 -13.07
C ARG A 54 3.67 -5.35 -14.29
N ALA A 55 4.18 -4.12 -14.22
CA ALA A 55 4.96 -3.50 -15.29
C ALA A 55 6.21 -4.33 -15.62
N ASN A 56 6.94 -4.79 -14.59
CA ASN A 56 8.10 -5.69 -14.78
C ASN A 56 7.73 -7.02 -15.44
N LEU A 57 6.53 -7.54 -15.16
CA LEU A 57 6.04 -8.76 -15.77
C LEU A 57 5.68 -8.52 -17.24
N TYR A 58 4.95 -7.46 -17.55
CA TYR A 58 4.61 -7.09 -18.91
C TYR A 58 5.85 -6.83 -19.76
N ALA A 59 6.85 -6.12 -19.25
CA ALA A 59 8.11 -5.89 -19.95
C ALA A 59 8.82 -7.17 -20.41
N LYS A 60 8.67 -8.28 -19.67
CA LYS A 60 9.25 -9.57 -20.05
C LYS A 60 8.43 -10.30 -21.12
N TYR A 61 7.10 -10.28 -21.01
CA TYR A 61 6.22 -11.08 -21.86
C TYR A 61 5.75 -10.36 -23.12
N LEU A 62 5.66 -9.03 -23.15
CA LEU A 62 5.21 -8.26 -24.31
C LEU A 62 6.03 -8.56 -25.58
N PRO A 63 7.37 -8.61 -25.54
CA PRO A 63 8.18 -8.91 -26.72
C PRO A 63 7.92 -10.32 -27.26
N LEU A 64 7.79 -11.30 -26.36
CA LEU A 64 7.50 -12.70 -26.72
C LEU A 64 6.14 -12.83 -27.39
N ILE A 65 5.11 -12.18 -26.83
CA ILE A 65 3.77 -12.18 -27.41
C ILE A 65 3.79 -11.51 -28.79
N SER A 66 4.50 -10.38 -28.94
CA SER A 66 4.66 -9.69 -30.22
C SER A 66 5.26 -10.60 -31.29
N GLN A 67 6.31 -11.35 -30.94
CA GLN A 67 6.96 -12.30 -31.86
C GLN A 67 6.00 -13.42 -32.28
N PHE A 68 5.35 -14.10 -31.33
CA PHE A 68 4.43 -15.19 -31.64
C PHE A 68 3.22 -14.74 -32.45
N CYS A 69 2.65 -13.56 -32.15
CA CYS A 69 1.56 -13.01 -32.93
C CYS A 69 1.98 -12.65 -34.37
N THR A 70 3.21 -12.18 -34.56
CA THR A 70 3.76 -11.83 -35.87
C THR A 70 3.98 -13.07 -36.72
N GLU A 71 4.56 -14.12 -36.11
CA GLU A 71 4.76 -15.43 -36.72
C GLU A 71 3.42 -16.06 -37.15
N LEU A 72 2.45 -16.11 -36.22
CA LEU A 72 1.13 -16.69 -36.48
C LEU A 72 0.32 -15.91 -37.52
N SER A 73 0.46 -14.58 -37.56
CA SER A 73 -0.23 -13.74 -38.52
C SER A 73 0.42 -13.73 -39.92
N GLY A 74 1.60 -14.35 -40.09
CA GLY A 74 2.34 -14.33 -41.36
C GLY A 74 2.76 -12.94 -41.83
N LYS A 75 2.78 -11.95 -40.92
CA LYS A 75 3.16 -10.55 -41.22
C LYS A 75 4.64 -10.37 -40.94
N THR A 76 5.32 -9.53 -41.71
CA THR A 76 6.77 -9.29 -41.58
C THR A 76 7.14 -8.23 -40.55
N LYS A 77 6.17 -7.46 -40.03
CA LYS A 77 6.44 -6.32 -39.14
C LYS A 77 5.88 -6.60 -37.75
N GLU A 78 6.76 -6.59 -36.76
CA GLU A 78 6.36 -6.69 -35.36
C GLU A 78 5.44 -5.51 -34.97
N PRO A 79 4.34 -5.77 -34.25
CA PRO A 79 3.50 -4.71 -33.70
C PRO A 79 4.32 -3.82 -32.75
N ASN A 80 4.10 -2.51 -32.81
CA ASN A 80 4.84 -1.56 -31.99
C ASN A 80 4.36 -1.61 -30.54
N TYR A 81 4.93 -2.53 -29.76
CA TYR A 81 4.63 -2.71 -28.34
C TYR A 81 5.37 -1.72 -27.42
N LYS A 82 6.34 -0.95 -27.95
CA LYS A 82 7.10 0.04 -27.16
C LYS A 82 6.23 1.19 -26.66
N LYS A 83 5.22 1.59 -27.44
CA LYS A 83 4.25 2.62 -27.00
C LYS A 83 3.48 2.22 -25.74
N LEU A 84 3.19 0.93 -25.59
CA LEU A 84 2.44 0.41 -24.43
C LEU A 84 3.30 0.41 -23.15
N LEU A 85 4.63 0.33 -23.28
CA LEU A 85 5.58 0.36 -22.15
C LEU A 85 5.84 1.77 -21.65
N GLU A 86 5.81 2.79 -22.52
CA GLU A 86 6.02 4.19 -22.14
C GLU A 86 4.81 4.81 -21.42
N GLU A 87 3.59 4.41 -21.77
CA GLU A 87 2.36 4.87 -21.10
C GLU A 87 2.26 4.39 -19.65
N GLU A 88 2.82 3.22 -19.32
CA GLU A 88 2.77 2.68 -17.95
C GLU A 88 3.68 3.42 -16.96
N ILE A 89 4.78 4.03 -17.44
CA ILE A 89 5.72 4.78 -16.60
C ILE A 89 5.14 6.15 -16.22
N THR A 90 4.34 6.78 -17.10
CA THR A 90 3.80 8.12 -16.88
C THR A 90 2.62 8.17 -15.90
N ILE A 91 2.00 7.03 -15.60
CA ILE A 91 0.87 6.93 -14.66
C ILE A 91 1.36 6.86 -13.20
N ASP A 92 2.61 6.43 -12.95
CA ASP A 92 3.18 6.24 -11.60
C ASP A 92 3.75 7.55 -10.99
N ASP A 93 3.92 8.61 -11.79
CA ASP A 93 4.46 9.92 -11.38
C ASP A 93 3.38 11.00 -11.09
N LYS A 94 2.09 10.67 -11.19
CA LYS A 94 0.96 11.58 -10.90
C LYS A 94 0.18 11.14 -9.67
#